data_AF-A0A6V7HUL5-F1
#
_entry.id   AF-A0A6V7HUL5-F1
#
_cell.length_a   1.000
_cell.length_b   1.000
_cell.length_c   1.000
_cell.angle_alpha   90.00
_cell.angle_beta   90.00
_cell.angle_gamma   90.00
#
_symmetry.space_group_name_H-M   'P 1'
#
loop_
_entity.id
_entity.type
_entity.pdbx_description
1 polymer ?
#
loop_
_entity_poly.entity_id
_entity_poly.type
_entity_poly.pdbx_seq_one_letter_code
_entity_poly.pdbx_strand_id
1 'polypeptide(L)'
;PMEPNEEFTSGHVAKVLTESDLEKMRQQDSRLVPDRRANQLEKDAKKNWDLFYKRNTTSFFKDRHWTTREFQELLDYGSAAEGSLMEVGCGVGNLIYPLIEDGLKFKRVYACDLSPRAVDFVKEHKLYDSERIKAFQTDITLENCFQEVDEDGVDVVTLVFVLSAIHPEKFH
;
A
#
# COMPACT_ATOMS: atom_id res chain seq x y z
N PRO A 1 34.48 29.17 2.74
CA PRO A 1 34.11 27.89 3.36
C PRO A 1 32.63 27.61 3.08
N MET A 2 32.34 26.65 2.21
CA MET A 2 30.96 26.20 1.96
C MET A 2 30.43 25.58 3.25
N GLU A 3 29.27 26.05 3.71
CA GLU A 3 28.54 25.41 4.78
C GLU A 3 28.11 24.00 4.34
N PRO A 4 28.06 23.03 5.27
CA PRO A 4 27.70 21.67 4.92
C PRO A 4 26.24 21.61 4.45
N ASN A 5 26.01 20.94 3.32
CA ASN A 5 24.68 20.61 2.82
C ASN A 5 23.85 19.98 3.94
N GLU A 6 22.76 20.64 4.33
CA GLU A 6 21.68 19.98 5.06
C GLU A 6 21.11 18.91 4.13
N GLU A 7 21.35 17.63 4.46
CA GLU A 7 20.59 16.54 3.89
C GLU A 7 19.12 16.81 4.17
N PHE A 8 18.37 17.10 3.11
CA PHE A 8 16.93 17.25 3.14
C PHE A 8 16.33 15.89 3.51
N THR A 9 16.13 15.63 4.80
CA THR A 9 15.32 14.48 5.23
C THR A 9 13.87 14.84 4.90
N SER A 10 13.39 14.49 3.71
CA SER A 10 11.96 14.59 3.40
C SER A 10 11.23 13.56 4.27
N GLY A 11 10.65 14.05 5.36
CA GLY A 11 9.95 13.21 6.32
C GLY A 11 8.80 14.00 6.92
N HIS A 12 7.59 13.50 6.72
CA HIS A 12 6.46 13.95 7.51
C HIS A 12 6.74 13.60 8.98
N VAL A 13 7.04 14.60 9.81
CA VAL A 13 7.26 14.40 11.25
C VAL A 13 5.96 13.87 11.85
N ALA A 14 6.02 12.73 12.54
CA ALA A 14 4.87 12.17 13.23
C ALA A 14 4.26 13.24 14.15
N LYS A 15 2.98 13.56 13.96
CA LYS A 15 2.28 14.56 14.77
C LYS A 15 2.33 14.15 16.24
N VAL A 16 2.85 15.01 17.10
CA VAL A 16 2.72 14.84 18.55
C VAL A 16 1.25 15.03 18.92
N LEU A 17 0.65 14.00 19.52
CA LEU A 17 -0.77 14.01 19.87
C LEU A 17 -1.04 15.01 20.98
N THR A 18 -2.01 15.88 20.77
CA THR A 18 -2.52 16.78 21.81
C THR A 18 -3.43 16.02 22.77
N GLU A 19 -3.71 16.59 23.94
CA GLU A 19 -4.70 16.02 24.88
C GLU A 19 -6.09 15.84 24.23
N SER A 20 -6.47 16.76 23.33
CA SER A 20 -7.71 16.64 22.56
C SER A 20 -7.67 15.46 21.58
N ASP A 21 -6.52 15.18 20.96
CA ASP A 21 -6.37 14.02 20.06
C ASP A 21 -6.48 12.71 20.86
N LEU A 22 -5.84 12.64 22.03
CA LEU A 22 -5.92 11.49 22.93
C LEU A 22 -7.35 11.23 23.42
N GLU A 23 -8.10 12.29 23.73
CA GLU A 23 -9.50 12.16 24.14
C GLU A 23 -10.38 11.62 23.00
N LYS A 24 -10.16 12.07 21.75
CA LYS A 24 -10.86 11.52 20.59
C LYS A 24 -10.55 10.04 20.39
N MET A 25 -9.30 9.62 20.57
CA MET A 25 -8.91 8.21 20.50
C MET A 25 -9.63 7.38 21.57
N ARG A 26 -9.62 7.82 22.83
CA ARG A 26 -10.37 7.14 23.92
C ARG A 26 -11.86 7.00 23.61
N GLN A 27 -12.47 8.04 23.02
CA GLN A 27 -13.87 8.00 22.62
C GLN A 27 -14.12 7.03 21.47
N GLN A 28 -13.20 6.89 20.52
CA GLN A 28 -13.28 5.87 19.48
C GLN A 28 -13.20 4.46 20.08
N ASP A 29 -12.29 4.25 21.03
CA ASP A 29 -12.07 2.97 21.72
C ASP A 29 -13.22 2.58 22.67
N SER A 30 -14.15 3.49 22.98
CA SER A 30 -15.34 3.17 23.77
C SER A 30 -16.31 2.18 23.09
N ARG A 31 -16.13 1.91 21.79
CA ARG A 31 -17.00 1.05 20.97
C ARG A 31 -16.24 -0.10 20.30
N LEU A 32 -15.28 -0.69 21.00
CA LEU A 32 -14.56 -1.86 20.51
C LEU A 32 -15.51 -3.04 20.29
N VAL A 33 -15.22 -3.82 19.25
CA VAL A 33 -15.91 -5.10 19.02
C VAL A 33 -15.48 -6.11 20.09
N PRO A 34 -16.36 -7.03 20.52
CA PRO A 34 -15.97 -8.08 21.46
C PRO A 34 -14.84 -8.95 20.91
N ASP A 35 -13.92 -9.41 21.76
CA ASP A 35 -12.72 -10.18 21.37
C ASP A 35 -13.03 -11.38 20.47
N ARG A 36 -14.11 -12.11 20.79
CA ARG A 36 -14.55 -13.25 19.96
C ARG A 36 -14.83 -12.84 18.51
N ARG A 37 -15.41 -11.66 18.32
CA ARG A 37 -15.70 -11.11 16.99
C ARG A 37 -14.43 -10.58 16.32
N ALA A 38 -13.56 -9.89 17.06
CA ALA A 38 -12.26 -9.45 16.54
C ALA A 38 -11.45 -10.64 16.02
N ASN A 39 -11.29 -11.70 16.83
CA ASN A 39 -10.57 -12.91 16.46
C ASN A 39 -11.15 -13.62 15.23
N GLN A 40 -12.48 -13.62 15.10
CA GLN A 40 -13.13 -14.19 13.91
C GLN A 40 -12.87 -13.34 12.66
N LEU A 41 -12.91 -12.01 12.77
CA LEU A 41 -12.60 -11.09 11.67
C LEU A 41 -11.14 -11.24 11.21
N GLU A 42 -10.21 -11.38 12.14
CA GLU A 42 -8.80 -11.65 11.87
C GLU A 42 -8.60 -12.97 11.13
N LYS A 43 -9.22 -14.05 11.62
CA LYS A 43 -9.14 -15.38 10.99
C LYS A 43 -9.71 -15.39 9.58
N ASP A 44 -10.80 -14.65 9.36
CA ASP A 44 -11.50 -14.58 8.08
C ASP A 44 -11.05 -13.41 7.20
N ALA A 45 -9.99 -12.67 7.56
CA ALA A 45 -9.58 -11.42 6.90
C ALA A 45 -9.45 -11.60 5.38
N LYS A 46 -8.69 -12.62 4.94
CA LYS A 46 -8.52 -12.95 3.52
C LYS A 46 -9.84 -13.21 2.79
N LYS A 47 -10.74 -13.97 3.42
CA LYS A 47 -12.06 -14.28 2.86
C LYS A 47 -12.93 -13.03 2.76
N ASN A 48 -12.90 -12.18 3.79
CA ASN A 48 -13.69 -10.95 3.84
C ASN A 48 -13.24 -9.96 2.74
N TRP A 49 -11.93 -9.80 2.56
CA TRP A 49 -11.38 -8.99 1.46
C TRP A 49 -11.70 -9.59 0.08
N ASP A 50 -11.58 -10.90 -0.12
CA ASP A 50 -11.94 -11.53 -1.40
C ASP A 50 -13.44 -11.36 -1.75
N LEU A 51 -14.31 -11.50 -0.74
CA LEU A 51 -15.76 -11.25 -0.90
C LEU A 51 -16.07 -9.78 -1.18
N PHE A 52 -15.32 -8.86 -0.58
CA PHE A 52 -15.43 -7.44 -0.86
C PHE A 52 -15.11 -7.14 -2.33
N TYR A 53 -14.00 -7.65 -2.86
CA TYR A 53 -13.67 -7.45 -4.28
C TYR A 53 -14.62 -8.20 -5.21
N LYS A 54 -15.18 -9.34 -4.78
CA LYS A 54 -16.21 -10.05 -5.54
C LYS A 54 -17.46 -9.19 -5.72
N ARG A 55 -17.85 -8.46 -4.68
CA ARG A 55 -19.05 -7.62 -4.68
C ARG A 55 -18.85 -6.30 -5.41
N ASN A 56 -17.71 -5.65 -5.21
CA ASN A 56 -17.51 -4.26 -5.66
C ASN A 56 -16.64 -4.12 -6.91
N THR A 57 -16.01 -5.22 -7.35
CA THR A 57 -15.14 -5.29 -8.53
C THR A 57 -14.08 -4.19 -8.50
N THR A 58 -14.02 -3.35 -9.53
CA THR A 58 -13.04 -2.26 -9.69
C THR A 58 -13.60 -0.88 -9.35
N SER A 59 -14.82 -0.79 -8.82
CA SER A 59 -15.58 0.46 -8.74
C SER A 59 -15.64 1.12 -7.36
N PHE A 60 -15.08 0.48 -6.32
CA PHE A 60 -15.22 0.98 -4.94
C PHE A 60 -14.31 2.17 -4.61
N PHE A 61 -13.01 2.01 -4.84
CA PHE A 61 -12.03 3.07 -4.58
C PHE A 61 -11.83 3.92 -5.83
N LYS A 62 -11.57 5.21 -5.61
CA LYS A 62 -11.22 6.12 -6.70
C LYS A 62 -9.73 6.02 -7.01
N ASP A 63 -9.40 6.28 -8.27
CA ASP A 63 -8.03 6.46 -8.74
C ASP A 63 -7.34 7.62 -8.02
N ARG A 64 -6.09 7.39 -7.61
CA ARG A 64 -5.30 8.30 -6.78
C ARG A 64 -4.42 9.22 -7.63
N HIS A 65 -5.02 9.98 -8.53
CA HIS A 65 -4.31 10.98 -9.36
C HIS A 65 -3.67 12.14 -8.56
N TRP A 66 -3.90 12.22 -7.25
CA TRP A 66 -3.25 13.19 -6.37
C TRP A 66 -1.88 12.72 -5.86
N THR A 67 -1.51 11.45 -6.06
CA THR A 67 -0.35 10.83 -5.40
C THR A 67 0.97 11.54 -5.75
N THR A 68 1.19 11.89 -7.02
CA THR A 68 2.41 12.58 -7.49
C THR A 68 2.52 14.03 -6.99
N ARG A 69 1.39 14.66 -6.65
CA ARG A 69 1.36 16.00 -6.05
C ARG A 69 1.81 15.98 -4.60
N GLU A 70 1.38 14.97 -3.84
CA GLU A 70 1.67 14.87 -2.40
C GLU A 70 3.03 14.20 -2.13
N PHE A 71 3.48 13.31 -3.01
CA PHE A 71 4.73 12.56 -2.87
C PHE A 71 5.62 12.78 -4.10
N GLN A 72 6.33 13.91 -4.11
CA GLN A 72 7.20 14.28 -5.21
C GLN A 72 8.36 13.29 -5.39
N GLU A 73 8.75 12.59 -4.33
CA GLU A 73 9.78 11.54 -4.36
C GLU A 73 9.44 10.44 -5.38
N LEU A 74 8.15 10.17 -5.63
CA LEU A 74 7.74 9.22 -6.66
C LEU A 74 8.21 9.65 -8.06
N LEU A 75 8.29 10.96 -8.31
CA LEU A 75 8.78 11.49 -9.58
C LEU A 75 10.27 11.20 -9.74
N ASP A 76 11.07 11.34 -8.69
CA ASP A 76 12.52 11.11 -8.77
C ASP A 76 12.83 9.66 -9.18
N TYR A 77 12.14 8.68 -8.57
CA TYR A 77 12.34 7.27 -8.87
C TYR A 77 11.64 6.81 -10.16
N GLY A 78 10.48 7.39 -10.48
CA GLY A 78 9.68 6.98 -11.63
C GLY A 78 10.07 7.68 -12.94
N SER A 79 10.76 8.82 -12.91
CA SER A 79 11.10 9.58 -14.13
C SER A 79 12.32 9.04 -14.88
N ALA A 80 13.27 8.44 -14.16
CA ALA A 80 14.55 7.98 -14.74
C ALA A 80 14.47 6.58 -15.40
N ALA A 81 13.35 5.86 -15.25
CA ALA A 81 13.22 4.46 -15.64
C ALA A 81 14.24 3.49 -15.01
N GLU A 82 14.79 3.88 -13.87
CA GLU A 82 15.78 3.10 -13.12
C GLU A 82 15.22 2.57 -11.79
N GLY A 83 14.27 3.29 -11.17
CA GLY A 83 13.70 2.93 -9.88
C GLY A 83 12.60 1.85 -9.94
N SER A 84 12.36 1.25 -8.78
CA SER A 84 11.37 0.21 -8.53
C SER A 84 10.35 0.64 -7.48
N LEU A 85 9.10 0.23 -7.67
CA LEU A 85 7.98 0.55 -6.79
C LEU A 85 7.33 -0.73 -6.28
N MET A 86 6.94 -0.76 -5.01
CA MET A 86 6.05 -1.77 -4.46
C MET A 86 4.79 -1.14 -3.88
N GLU A 87 3.62 -1.58 -4.34
CA GLU A 87 2.34 -1.29 -3.71
C GLU A 87 1.90 -2.50 -2.88
N VAL A 88 1.88 -2.33 -1.55
CA VAL A 88 1.31 -3.30 -0.62
C VAL A 88 -0.15 -2.96 -0.39
N GLY A 89 -1.03 -3.96 -0.45
CA GLY A 89 -2.48 -3.75 -0.47
C GLY A 89 -2.93 -3.05 -1.75
N CYS A 90 -2.47 -3.53 -2.90
CA CYS A 90 -2.67 -2.87 -4.19
C CYS A 90 -4.14 -2.78 -4.62
N GLY A 91 -5.03 -3.56 -4.01
CA GLY A 91 -6.42 -3.65 -4.42
C GLY A 91 -6.53 -3.96 -5.91
N VAL A 92 -7.24 -3.11 -6.65
CA VAL A 92 -7.40 -3.22 -8.10
C VAL A 92 -6.46 -2.32 -8.90
N GLY A 93 -5.44 -1.76 -8.25
CA GLY A 93 -4.40 -0.93 -8.89
C GLY A 93 -4.73 0.57 -8.98
N ASN A 94 -5.61 1.08 -8.12
CA ASN A 94 -6.01 2.50 -8.11
C ASN A 94 -4.88 3.48 -7.73
N LEU A 95 -3.69 3.00 -7.35
CA LEU A 95 -2.49 3.82 -7.20
C LEU A 95 -1.54 3.60 -8.38
N ILE A 96 -1.16 2.35 -8.67
CA ILE A 96 -0.17 2.05 -9.72
C ILE A 96 -0.62 2.50 -11.12
N TYR A 97 -1.89 2.35 -11.50
CA TYR A 97 -2.32 2.71 -12.85
C TYR A 97 -2.36 4.21 -13.09
N PRO A 98 -2.88 5.04 -12.16
CA PRO A 98 -2.72 6.49 -12.25
C PRO A 98 -1.26 6.94 -12.38
N LEU A 99 -0.32 6.32 -11.67
CA LEU A 99 1.11 6.64 -11.83
C LEU A 99 1.61 6.33 -13.25
N ILE A 100 1.20 5.21 -13.83
CA ILE A 100 1.56 4.84 -15.21
C ILE A 100 0.91 5.81 -16.22
N GLU A 101 -0.35 6.19 -16.00
CA GLU A 101 -1.08 7.16 -16.84
C GLU A 101 -0.47 8.56 -16.79
N ASP A 102 0.03 8.97 -15.61
CA ASP A 102 0.78 10.21 -15.40
C ASP A 102 2.20 10.15 -16.02
N GLY A 103 2.58 9.02 -16.61
CA GLY A 103 3.81 8.87 -17.39
C GLY A 103 5.02 8.43 -16.57
N LEU A 104 4.85 7.98 -15.31
CA LEU A 104 5.94 7.39 -14.55
C LEU A 104 6.36 6.04 -15.15
N LYS A 105 7.67 5.85 -15.27
CA LYS A 105 8.29 4.74 -15.99
C LYS A 105 9.15 3.87 -15.09
N PHE A 106 8.69 3.53 -13.89
CA PHE A 106 9.39 2.58 -13.02
C PHE A 106 9.88 1.35 -13.80
N LYS A 107 11.14 0.96 -13.56
CA LYS A 107 11.78 -0.22 -14.17
C LYS A 107 11.02 -1.49 -13.81
N ARG A 108 10.60 -1.55 -12.54
CA ARG A 108 9.84 -2.67 -11.97
C ARG A 108 8.77 -2.14 -11.03
N VAL A 109 7.57 -2.72 -11.11
CA VAL A 109 6.46 -2.47 -10.19
C VAL A 109 6.02 -3.80 -9.59
N TYR A 110 6.04 -3.91 -8.27
CA TYR A 110 5.45 -5.00 -7.53
C TYR A 110 4.11 -4.55 -6.97
N ALA A 111 3.09 -5.39 -7.09
CA ALA A 111 1.77 -5.10 -6.55
C ALA A 111 1.28 -6.34 -5.81
N CYS A 112 1.00 -6.22 -4.52
CA CYS A 112 0.54 -7.35 -3.74
C CYS A 112 -0.70 -7.04 -2.92
N ASP A 113 -1.56 -8.04 -2.76
CA ASP A 113 -2.77 -7.94 -1.95
C ASP A 113 -3.07 -9.28 -1.27
N LEU A 114 -3.78 -9.23 -0.15
CA LEU A 114 -4.26 -10.41 0.56
C LEU A 114 -5.32 -11.17 -0.26
N SER A 115 -6.11 -10.44 -1.04
CA SER A 115 -7.17 -10.97 -1.89
C SER A 115 -6.62 -11.37 -3.26
N PRO A 116 -6.66 -12.67 -3.63
CA PRO A 116 -6.24 -13.09 -4.97
C PRO A 116 -7.09 -12.43 -6.07
N ARG A 117 -8.37 -12.16 -5.80
CA ARG A 117 -9.23 -11.48 -6.76
C ARG A 117 -8.82 -10.02 -7.03
N ALA A 118 -8.26 -9.33 -6.03
CA ALA A 118 -7.77 -7.97 -6.25
C ALA A 118 -6.57 -8.00 -7.21
N VAL A 119 -5.65 -8.94 -6.97
CA VAL A 119 -4.50 -9.22 -7.84
C VAL A 119 -4.94 -9.60 -9.25
N ASP A 120 -5.99 -10.39 -9.41
CA ASP A 120 -6.53 -10.75 -10.73
C ASP A 120 -7.04 -9.49 -11.47
N PHE A 121 -7.75 -8.58 -10.79
CA PHE A 121 -8.20 -7.33 -11.40
C PHE A 121 -7.04 -6.42 -11.83
N VAL A 122 -5.94 -6.42 -11.07
CA VAL A 122 -4.70 -5.75 -11.52
C VAL A 122 -4.22 -6.39 -12.83
N LYS A 123 -4.08 -7.72 -12.87
CA LYS A 123 -3.61 -8.42 -14.08
C LYS A 123 -4.50 -8.23 -15.30
N GLU A 124 -5.81 -8.05 -15.11
CA GLU A 124 -6.80 -7.83 -16.17
C GLU A 124 -6.79 -6.39 -16.73
N HIS A 125 -6.13 -5.44 -16.07
CA HIS A 125 -6.15 -4.05 -16.50
C HIS A 125 -5.40 -3.85 -17.83
N LYS A 126 -5.91 -2.96 -18.68
CA LYS A 126 -5.37 -2.69 -20.05
C LYS A 126 -3.90 -2.23 -20.08
N LEU A 127 -3.42 -1.64 -18.98
CA LEU A 127 -2.04 -1.15 -18.83
C LEU A 127 -1.14 -2.17 -18.11
N TYR A 128 -1.64 -3.37 -17.81
CA TYR A 128 -0.82 -4.42 -17.22
C TYR A 128 0.22 -4.89 -18.24
N ASP A 129 1.48 -4.80 -17.84
CA ASP A 129 2.63 -5.28 -18.60
C ASP A 129 3.39 -6.25 -17.71
N SER A 130 3.36 -7.55 -18.04
CA SER A 130 3.99 -8.59 -17.21
C SER A 130 5.53 -8.52 -17.17
N GLU A 131 6.16 -7.78 -18.09
CA GLU A 131 7.62 -7.58 -18.04
C GLU A 131 8.00 -6.55 -16.97
N ARG A 132 7.12 -5.56 -16.75
CA ARG A 132 7.35 -4.44 -15.83
C ARG A 132 6.62 -4.57 -14.51
N ILE A 133 5.44 -5.17 -14.51
CA ILE A 133 4.53 -5.27 -13.37
C ILE A 133 4.42 -6.74 -12.94
N LYS A 134 4.75 -7.00 -11.68
CA LYS A 134 4.58 -8.31 -11.04
C LYS A 134 3.51 -8.19 -9.95
N ALA A 135 2.30 -8.65 -10.28
CA ALA A 135 1.19 -8.71 -9.33
C ALA A 135 1.06 -10.10 -8.69
N PHE A 136 1.04 -10.17 -7.36
CA PHE A 136 1.00 -11.45 -6.63
C PHE A 136 0.17 -11.38 -5.35
N GLN A 137 -0.44 -12.51 -4.98
CA GLN A 137 -1.18 -12.60 -3.73
C GLN A 137 -0.20 -12.89 -2.59
N THR A 138 -0.31 -12.14 -1.49
CA THR A 138 0.49 -12.41 -0.30
C THR A 138 -0.25 -11.97 0.96
N ASP A 139 0.04 -12.62 2.07
CA ASP A 139 -0.33 -12.12 3.40
C ASP A 139 0.93 -11.53 4.02
N ILE A 140 0.98 -10.21 4.16
CA ILE A 140 2.16 -9.51 4.68
C ILE A 140 2.39 -9.75 6.18
N THR A 141 1.48 -10.47 6.84
CA THR A 141 1.62 -10.90 8.23
C THR A 141 2.25 -12.29 8.35
N LEU A 142 2.77 -12.85 7.26
CA LEU A 142 3.48 -14.12 7.26
C LEU A 142 4.96 -13.92 6.96
N GLU A 143 5.78 -14.83 7.47
CA GLU A 143 7.19 -14.93 7.06
C GLU A 143 7.31 -15.14 5.55
N ASN A 144 8.34 -14.54 4.94
CA ASN A 144 8.63 -14.65 3.50
C ASN A 144 7.52 -14.12 2.57
N CYS A 145 6.71 -13.17 3.03
CA CYS A 145 5.63 -12.57 2.25
C CYS A 145 6.08 -11.84 0.97
N PHE A 146 7.38 -11.60 0.79
CA PHE A 146 7.99 -10.91 -0.34
C PHE A 146 8.93 -11.78 -1.19
N GLN A 147 8.76 -13.11 -1.20
CA GLN A 147 9.54 -14.03 -2.06
C GLN A 147 9.48 -13.69 -3.55
N GLU A 148 8.46 -12.98 -3.99
CA GLU A 148 8.28 -12.57 -5.37
C GLU A 148 9.07 -11.29 -5.74
N VAL A 149 9.62 -10.58 -4.75
CA VAL A 149 10.42 -9.37 -4.92
C VAL A 149 11.88 -9.76 -5.18
N ASP A 150 12.56 -9.03 -6.08
CA ASP A 150 13.95 -9.31 -6.44
C ASP A 150 14.88 -9.10 -5.21
N GLU A 151 15.99 -9.83 -5.14
CA GLU A 151 16.92 -9.80 -3.98
C GLU A 151 17.54 -8.41 -3.72
N ASP A 152 17.61 -7.59 -4.76
CA ASP A 152 18.11 -6.20 -4.69
C ASP A 152 17.12 -5.25 -3.97
N GLY A 153 15.92 -5.73 -3.62
CA GLY A 153 14.90 -4.97 -2.91
C GLY A 153 14.09 -4.03 -3.80
N VAL A 154 13.52 -2.98 -3.20
CA VAL A 154 12.70 -1.97 -3.88
C VAL A 154 13.04 -0.57 -3.39
N ASP A 155 13.00 0.41 -4.29
CA ASP A 155 13.37 1.81 -3.97
C ASP A 155 12.24 2.55 -3.24
N VAL A 156 10.99 2.27 -3.62
CA VAL A 156 9.80 2.90 -3.00
C VAL A 156 8.78 1.85 -2.61
N VAL A 157 8.25 1.94 -1.39
CA VAL A 157 7.12 1.13 -0.92
C VAL A 157 5.96 2.03 -0.54
N THR A 158 4.76 1.69 -1.01
CA THR A 158 3.51 2.38 -0.67
C THR A 158 2.57 1.43 0.06
N LEU A 159 1.97 1.92 1.16
CA LEU A 159 1.02 1.19 2.00
C LEU A 159 -0.17 2.10 2.32
N VAL A 160 -1.18 2.12 1.45
CA VAL A 160 -2.35 2.99 1.65
C VAL A 160 -3.51 2.21 2.28
N PHE A 161 -3.90 2.59 3.51
CA PHE A 161 -4.92 1.91 4.33
C PHE A 161 -4.62 0.46 4.73
N VAL A 162 -3.37 0.03 4.62
CA VAL A 162 -2.94 -1.34 4.95
C VAL A 162 -2.70 -1.54 6.44
N LEU A 163 -1.81 -0.73 7.04
CA LEU A 163 -1.38 -0.95 8.43
C LEU A 163 -2.54 -0.82 9.42
N SER A 164 -3.53 0.03 9.12
CA SER A 164 -4.75 0.16 9.93
C SER A 164 -5.67 -1.08 9.90
N ALA A 165 -5.45 -2.00 8.96
CA ALA A 165 -6.25 -3.21 8.79
C ALA A 165 -5.57 -4.46 9.38
N ILE A 166 -4.43 -4.30 10.05
CA ILE A 166 -3.65 -5.39 10.61
C ILE A 166 -3.52 -5.18 12.12
N HIS A 167 -3.79 -6.24 12.89
CA HIS A 167 -3.61 -6.19 14.33
C HIS A 167 -2.13 -5.92 14.69
N PRO A 168 -1.82 -5.00 15.63
CA PRO A 168 -0.45 -4.62 15.94
C PRO A 168 0.48 -5.76 16.36
N GLU A 169 -0.06 -6.82 16.97
CA GLU A 169 0.72 -8.03 17.34
C GLU A 169 1.27 -8.80 16.13
N LYS A 170 0.81 -8.50 14.92
CA LYS A 170 1.27 -9.12 13.68
C LYS A 170 2.39 -8.34 12.98
N PHE A 171 2.84 -7.19 13.52
CA PHE A 171 3.97 -6.42 12.98
C PHE A 171 5.32 -6.97 13.47
N HIS A 172 5.66 -8.19 13.03
CA HIS A 172 6.95 -8.82 13.32
C HIS A 172 7.96 -8.60 12.20
#